data_AF-A0A6P7GIZ9-F1
#
_entry.id   AF-A0A6P7GIZ9-F1
#
_cell.length_a   1.000
_cell.length_b   1.000
_cell.length_c   1.000
_cell.angle_alpha   90.00
_cell.angle_beta   90.00
_cell.angle_gamma   90.00
#
_symmetry.space_group_name_H-M   'P 1'
#
loop_
_entity.id
_entity.type
_entity.pdbx_description
1 polymer ?
#
loop_
_entity_poly.entity_id
_entity_poly.type
_entity_poly.pdbx_seq_one_letter_code
_entity_poly.pdbx_strand_id
1 'polypeptide(L)'
;MLKKIFQRDIPKHALKIINRSCQKRRLTSQTRRHPAFERSPVYFKEEEVILNKLIPQIREDVIDESLVYYNNMQKLRRHFENLFTHQVENLKSKYMPSAAITINFYKHFKKDYTEEELMKVGILGWCFKLQDISLIMVDDIMDESEFRYNKPVWYREVGVKQAIIDSLIFEHCSSYLLLKYFSDLKYFPQIQKELLQNIATANSSQILELDDFPLEDYEKYENLVKSYPFFVHSVTSVMYMVGVDDPHLHSIAKKMCMDISIFG
;
A
#
# COMPACT_ATOMS: atom_id res chain seq x y z
N MET A 1 22.50 31.41 -4.90
CA MET A 1 22.12 31.74 -3.51
C MET A 1 21.34 30.57 -2.87
N LEU A 2 21.88 29.34 -2.95
CA LEU A 2 21.23 28.10 -2.50
C LEU A 2 22.30 27.14 -1.92
N LYS A 3 22.96 27.58 -0.84
CA LYS A 3 23.93 26.76 -0.08
C LYS A 3 23.78 26.89 1.44
N LYS A 4 22.65 27.41 1.94
CA LYS A 4 22.52 27.84 3.35
C LYS A 4 21.33 27.28 4.16
N ILE A 5 20.58 26.28 3.68
CA ILE A 5 19.38 25.82 4.41
C ILE A 5 19.53 24.45 5.11
N PHE A 6 20.59 23.67 4.85
CA PHE A 6 20.86 22.44 5.61
C PHE A 6 22.25 22.45 6.24
N GLN A 7 22.41 23.20 7.33
CA GLN A 7 23.44 22.98 8.34
C GLN A 7 22.76 22.99 9.70
N ARG A 8 22.11 21.88 10.09
CA ARG A 8 21.97 21.56 11.50
C ARG A 8 23.36 21.13 11.97
N ASP A 9 23.96 21.86 12.91
CA ASP A 9 25.26 21.54 13.49
C ASP A 9 25.19 20.19 14.20
N ILE A 10 25.54 19.12 13.49
CA ILE A 10 25.67 17.79 14.10
C ILE A 10 26.85 17.86 15.07
N PRO A 11 26.65 17.62 16.38
CA PRO A 11 27.73 17.67 17.36
C PRO A 11 28.87 16.75 16.93
N LYS A 12 30.14 17.19 17.07
CA LYS A 12 31.33 16.41 16.67
C LYS A 12 31.35 14.98 17.24
N HIS A 13 30.69 14.78 18.40
CA HIS A 13 30.45 13.48 19.02
C HIS A 13 29.54 12.56 18.17
N ALA A 14 28.43 13.08 17.64
CA ALA A 14 27.48 12.33 16.80
C ALA A 14 28.10 11.97 15.44
N LEU A 15 28.88 12.88 14.84
CA LEU A 15 29.68 12.59 13.64
C LEU A 15 30.70 11.46 13.87
N LYS A 16 31.28 11.39 15.07
CA LYS A 16 32.23 10.32 15.44
C LYS A 16 31.54 8.96 15.61
N ILE A 17 30.31 8.94 16.11
CA ILE A 17 29.48 7.73 16.22
C ILE A 17 29.03 7.25 14.83
N ILE A 18 28.56 8.15 13.97
CA ILE A 18 28.16 7.86 12.57
C ILE A 18 29.36 7.34 11.77
N ASN A 19 30.53 7.96 11.90
CA ASN A 19 31.71 7.50 11.19
C ASN A 19 32.24 6.16 11.71
N ARG A 20 32.12 5.87 13.01
CA ARG A 20 32.45 4.55 13.58
C ARG A 20 31.43 3.48 13.18
N SER A 21 30.14 3.80 13.06
CA SER A 21 29.12 2.85 12.61
C SER A 21 29.26 2.55 11.11
N CYS A 22 29.58 3.56 10.28
CA CYS A 22 29.89 3.39 8.86
C CYS A 22 31.20 2.61 8.62
N GLN A 23 32.24 2.82 9.44
CA GLN A 23 33.47 2.02 9.37
C GLN A 23 33.24 0.57 9.83
N LYS A 24 32.43 0.32 10.88
CA LYS A 24 32.03 -1.05 11.26
C LYS A 24 31.23 -1.73 10.14
N ARG A 25 30.30 -1.03 9.48
CA ARG A 25 29.55 -1.57 8.31
C ARG A 25 30.45 -1.90 7.11
N ARG A 26 31.56 -1.17 6.91
CA ARG A 26 32.54 -1.47 5.85
C ARG A 26 33.46 -2.65 6.19
N LEU A 27 33.62 -3.00 7.47
CA LEU A 27 34.45 -4.13 7.93
C LEU A 27 33.67 -5.43 8.15
N THR A 28 32.34 -5.43 8.00
CA THR A 28 31.48 -6.63 8.13
C THR A 28 30.91 -7.15 6.80
N SER A 29 31.50 -6.81 5.65
CA SER A 29 31.07 -7.35 4.35
C SER A 29 31.46 -8.81 4.09
N GLN A 30 32.01 -9.52 5.10
CA GLN A 30 32.37 -10.94 5.02
C GLN A 30 31.79 -11.81 6.15
N THR A 31 30.72 -11.40 6.83
CA THR A 31 29.93 -12.38 7.60
C THR A 31 29.08 -13.19 6.62
N ARG A 32 29.46 -14.46 6.36
CA ARG A 32 28.55 -15.45 5.77
C ARG A 32 27.23 -15.38 6.55
N ARG A 33 26.12 -15.06 5.88
CA ARG A 33 24.79 -15.12 6.52
C ARG A 33 24.60 -16.55 7.03
N HIS A 34 24.13 -16.69 8.27
CA HIS A 34 23.85 -18.01 8.82
C HIS A 34 22.85 -18.73 7.89
N PRO A 35 23.01 -20.04 7.60
CA PRO A 35 22.20 -20.75 6.59
C PRO A 35 20.68 -20.62 6.80
N ALA A 36 20.24 -20.46 8.05
CA ALA A 36 18.83 -20.18 8.40
C ALA A 36 18.26 -18.88 7.79
N PHE A 37 19.11 -17.95 7.33
CA PHE A 37 18.73 -16.68 6.68
C PHE A 37 19.10 -16.64 5.18
N GLU A 38 19.57 -17.74 4.60
CA GLU A 38 19.59 -17.92 3.15
C GLU A 38 18.16 -18.18 2.68
N ARG A 39 17.39 -17.10 2.50
CA ARG A 39 16.10 -17.17 1.80
C ARG A 39 16.33 -16.82 0.34
N SER A 40 15.86 -17.68 -0.55
CA SER A 40 15.70 -17.32 -1.95
C SER A 40 14.85 -16.04 -2.03
N PRO A 41 15.26 -15.03 -2.81
CA PRO A 41 14.45 -13.84 -2.98
C PRO A 41 13.09 -14.22 -3.55
N VAL A 42 12.03 -13.81 -2.85
CA VAL A 42 10.65 -13.99 -3.32
C VAL A 42 10.40 -12.94 -4.39
N TYR A 43 10.12 -13.39 -5.61
CA TYR A 43 9.79 -12.52 -6.73
C TYR A 43 8.33 -12.70 -7.12
N PHE A 44 7.55 -11.63 -7.00
CA PHE A 44 6.12 -11.61 -7.33
C PHE A 44 5.85 -11.46 -8.84
N LYS A 45 6.61 -12.18 -9.69
CA LYS A 45 6.55 -12.01 -11.15
C LYS A 45 5.20 -12.47 -11.72
N GLU A 46 4.69 -13.61 -11.25
CA GLU A 46 3.41 -14.13 -11.71
C GLU A 46 2.25 -13.23 -11.27
N GLU A 47 2.31 -12.75 -10.02
CA GLU A 47 1.36 -11.81 -9.46
C GLU A 47 1.38 -10.48 -10.24
N GLU A 48 2.57 -9.99 -10.63
CA GLU A 48 2.70 -8.80 -11.49
C GLU A 48 2.02 -8.98 -12.84
N VAL A 49 2.16 -10.15 -13.47
CA VAL A 49 1.51 -10.45 -14.75
C VAL A 49 -0.02 -10.43 -14.61
N ILE A 50 -0.55 -11.05 -13.56
CA ILE A 50 -1.99 -11.06 -13.27
C ILE A 50 -2.50 -9.63 -13.03
N LEU A 51 -1.82 -8.88 -12.17
CA LEU A 51 -2.19 -7.50 -11.85
C LEU A 51 -2.20 -6.61 -13.10
N ASN A 52 -1.17 -6.70 -13.94
CA ASN A 52 -1.09 -5.93 -15.18
C ASN A 52 -2.18 -6.30 -16.18
N LYS A 53 -2.55 -7.59 -16.28
CA LYS A 53 -3.63 -8.08 -17.16
C LYS A 53 -4.99 -7.48 -16.79
N LEU A 54 -5.20 -7.13 -15.52
CA LEU A 54 -6.45 -6.58 -15.00
C LEU A 54 -6.60 -5.06 -15.20
N ILE A 55 -5.50 -4.31 -15.39
CA ILE A 55 -5.51 -2.84 -15.44
C ILE A 55 -6.53 -2.28 -16.45
N PRO A 56 -6.59 -2.76 -17.72
CA PRO A 56 -7.49 -2.17 -18.71
C PRO A 56 -8.96 -2.26 -18.30
N GLN A 57 -9.38 -3.42 -17.78
CA GLN A 57 -10.76 -3.65 -17.35
C GLN A 57 -11.10 -2.81 -16.12
N ILE A 58 -10.22 -2.84 -15.11
CA ILE A 58 -10.39 -2.07 -13.89
C ILE A 58 -10.51 -0.57 -14.17
N ARG A 59 -9.68 -0.05 -15.09
CA ARG A 59 -9.71 1.35 -15.49
C ARG A 59 -11.08 1.71 -16.07
N GLU A 60 -11.60 0.94 -17.02
CA GLU A 60 -12.92 1.25 -17.59
C GLU A 60 -14.03 1.15 -16.54
N ASP A 61 -14.01 0.12 -15.70
CA ASP A 61 -15.04 -0.08 -14.67
C ASP A 61 -15.15 1.10 -13.72
N VAL A 62 -14.02 1.58 -13.20
CA VAL A 62 -14.03 2.66 -12.21
C VAL A 62 -14.28 4.02 -12.83
N ILE A 63 -13.85 4.25 -14.08
CA ILE A 63 -14.13 5.50 -14.80
C ILE A 63 -15.61 5.59 -15.16
N ASP A 64 -16.19 4.51 -15.70
CA ASP A 64 -17.60 4.50 -16.08
C ASP A 64 -18.50 4.68 -14.86
N GLU A 65 -18.19 4.02 -13.75
CA GLU A 65 -18.93 4.22 -12.50
C GLU A 65 -18.81 5.67 -11.98
N SER A 66 -17.59 6.20 -11.94
CA SER A 66 -17.35 7.56 -11.43
C SER A 66 -18.03 8.64 -12.28
N LEU A 67 -18.33 8.34 -13.54
CA LEU A 67 -18.90 9.27 -14.51
C LEU A 67 -20.34 8.93 -14.89
N VAL A 68 -21.07 8.11 -14.13
CA VAL A 68 -22.47 7.75 -14.42
C VAL A 68 -23.34 8.98 -14.72
N TYR A 69 -23.19 10.06 -13.95
CA TYR A 69 -23.94 11.31 -14.15
C TYR A 69 -23.25 12.33 -15.07
N TYR A 70 -22.03 12.03 -15.53
CA TYR A 70 -21.19 12.94 -16.33
C TYR A 70 -20.60 12.27 -17.58
N ASN A 71 -21.23 11.20 -18.08
CA ASN A 71 -20.74 10.38 -19.19
C ASN A 71 -20.44 11.16 -20.49
N ASN A 72 -21.16 12.26 -20.74
CA ASN A 72 -20.95 13.13 -21.90
C ASN A 72 -19.80 14.13 -21.73
N MET A 73 -19.23 14.26 -20.52
CA MET A 73 -18.16 15.21 -20.22
C MET A 73 -16.79 14.62 -20.56
N GLN A 74 -16.41 14.65 -21.84
CA GLN A 74 -15.12 14.12 -22.31
C GLN A 74 -13.90 14.66 -21.55
N LYS A 75 -13.96 15.93 -21.09
CA LYS A 75 -12.91 16.53 -20.28
C LYS A 75 -12.67 15.75 -18.98
N LEU A 76 -13.75 15.31 -18.31
CA LEU A 76 -13.64 14.53 -17.09
C LEU A 76 -13.10 13.13 -17.37
N ARG A 77 -13.58 12.45 -18.42
CA ARG A 77 -13.02 11.14 -18.80
C ARG A 77 -11.51 11.21 -19.06
N ARG A 78 -11.03 12.21 -19.80
CA ARG A 78 -9.58 12.42 -20.02
C ARG A 78 -8.82 12.71 -18.72
N HIS A 79 -9.43 13.44 -17.78
CA HIS A 79 -8.82 13.68 -16.46
C HIS A 79 -8.61 12.37 -15.71
N PHE A 80 -9.64 11.53 -15.64
CA PHE A 80 -9.56 10.22 -15.00
C PHE A 80 -8.56 9.28 -15.69
N GLU A 81 -8.56 9.24 -17.02
CA GLU A 81 -7.58 8.46 -17.79
C GLU A 81 -6.15 8.88 -17.48
N ASN A 82 -5.86 10.19 -17.47
CA ASN A 82 -4.55 10.73 -17.11
C ASN A 82 -4.17 10.40 -15.66
N LEU A 83 -5.11 10.53 -14.72
CA LEU A 83 -4.91 10.19 -13.32
C LEU A 83 -4.56 8.70 -13.16
N PHE A 84 -5.26 7.81 -13.87
CA PHE A 84 -5.00 6.38 -13.85
C PHE A 84 -3.64 6.03 -14.48
N THR A 85 -3.31 6.62 -15.64
CA THR A 85 -1.99 6.46 -16.26
C THR A 85 -0.88 6.94 -15.32
N HIS A 86 -1.10 8.05 -14.60
CA HIS A 86 -0.13 8.54 -13.65
C HIS A 86 -0.02 7.63 -12.42
N GLN A 87 -1.11 7.19 -11.78
CA GLN A 87 -0.98 6.49 -10.50
C GLN A 87 -0.86 4.98 -10.60
N VAL A 88 -1.42 4.38 -11.65
CA VAL A 88 -1.64 2.93 -11.73
C VAL A 88 -0.76 2.28 -12.79
N GLU A 89 -0.69 2.87 -13.99
CA GLU A 89 0.03 2.25 -15.10
C GLU A 89 1.56 2.21 -14.84
N ASN A 90 2.21 1.13 -15.29
CA ASN A 90 3.65 0.89 -15.16
C ASN A 90 4.20 0.74 -13.73
N LEU A 91 3.33 0.54 -12.73
CA LEU A 91 3.77 0.12 -11.41
C LEU A 91 4.42 -1.27 -11.47
N LYS A 92 5.58 -1.41 -10.85
CA LYS A 92 6.24 -2.72 -10.65
C LYS A 92 5.69 -3.39 -9.40
N SER A 93 5.76 -4.72 -9.32
CA SER A 93 5.30 -5.50 -8.15
C SER A 93 5.82 -4.98 -6.81
N LYS A 94 7.08 -4.53 -6.74
CA LYS A 94 7.65 -3.93 -5.52
C LYS A 94 6.95 -2.65 -5.03
N TYR A 95 6.15 -2.01 -5.88
CA TYR A 95 5.33 -0.85 -5.55
C TYR A 95 3.86 -1.22 -5.34
N MET A 96 3.51 -2.51 -5.46
CA MET A 96 2.17 -3.06 -5.26
C MET A 96 2.19 -4.21 -4.21
N PRO A 97 2.79 -4.01 -3.03
CA PRO A 97 2.98 -5.10 -2.07
C PRO A 97 1.65 -5.70 -1.62
N SER A 98 0.68 -4.91 -1.20
CA SER A 98 -0.68 -5.36 -0.80
C SER A 98 -1.33 -6.25 -1.86
N ALA A 99 -1.31 -5.80 -3.12
CA ALA A 99 -1.90 -6.52 -4.24
C ALA A 99 -1.19 -7.84 -4.53
N ALA A 100 0.14 -7.82 -4.64
CA ALA A 100 0.94 -8.99 -4.93
C ALA A 100 0.86 -10.03 -3.80
N ILE A 101 0.93 -9.55 -2.56
CA ILE A 101 0.84 -10.38 -1.36
C ILE A 101 -0.53 -11.03 -1.24
N THR A 102 -1.62 -10.34 -1.59
CA THR A 102 -2.98 -10.90 -1.62
C THR A 102 -3.05 -12.14 -2.52
N ILE A 103 -2.55 -12.05 -3.75
CA ILE A 103 -2.52 -13.18 -4.69
C ILE A 103 -1.61 -14.29 -4.16
N ASN A 104 -0.44 -13.92 -3.63
CA ASN A 104 0.51 -14.88 -3.10
C ASN A 104 -0.06 -15.66 -1.90
N PHE A 105 -0.75 -14.99 -0.98
CA PHE A 105 -1.42 -15.64 0.14
C PHE A 105 -2.49 -16.62 -0.34
N TYR A 106 -3.29 -16.24 -1.33
CA TYR A 106 -4.31 -17.14 -1.86
C TYR A 106 -3.70 -18.44 -2.38
N LYS A 107 -2.58 -18.38 -3.11
CA LYS A 107 -1.82 -19.56 -3.56
C LYS A 107 -1.24 -20.41 -2.41
N HIS A 108 -1.07 -19.83 -1.22
CA HIS A 108 -0.62 -20.54 -0.03
C HIS A 108 -1.76 -21.19 0.74
N PHE A 109 -2.90 -20.52 0.85
CA PHE A 109 -4.09 -21.03 1.51
C PHE A 109 -4.83 -22.10 0.70
N LYS A 110 -4.84 -21.97 -0.62
CA LYS A 110 -5.46 -22.93 -1.55
C LYS A 110 -4.41 -23.37 -2.57
N LYS A 111 -4.25 -24.69 -2.77
CA LYS A 111 -3.27 -25.26 -3.72
C LYS A 111 -3.86 -25.57 -5.09
N ASP A 112 -5.13 -25.95 -5.14
CA ASP A 112 -5.83 -26.29 -6.37
C ASP A 112 -6.70 -25.11 -6.85
N TYR A 113 -6.06 -24.00 -7.23
CA TYR A 113 -6.73 -22.80 -7.74
C TYR A 113 -6.84 -22.80 -9.26
N THR A 114 -7.89 -22.15 -9.79
CA THR A 114 -8.03 -21.90 -11.23
C THR A 114 -7.44 -20.55 -11.64
N GLU A 115 -7.24 -20.32 -12.94
CA GLU A 115 -6.86 -18.98 -13.44
C GLU A 115 -7.93 -17.94 -13.10
N GLU A 116 -9.21 -18.28 -13.24
CA GLU A 116 -10.34 -17.39 -12.90
C GLU A 116 -10.30 -16.97 -11.42
N GLU A 117 -10.01 -17.89 -10.52
CA GLU A 117 -9.85 -17.58 -9.09
C GLU A 117 -8.69 -16.62 -8.84
N LEU A 118 -7.54 -16.84 -9.50
CA LEU A 118 -6.40 -15.92 -9.38
C LEU A 118 -6.72 -14.54 -9.97
N MET A 119 -7.46 -14.47 -11.07
CA MET A 119 -7.92 -13.19 -11.63
C MET A 119 -8.85 -12.47 -10.66
N LYS A 120 -9.80 -13.20 -10.05
CA LYS A 120 -10.70 -12.64 -9.03
C LYS A 120 -9.92 -12.14 -7.81
N VAL A 121 -8.96 -12.91 -7.31
CA VAL A 121 -8.07 -12.47 -6.21
C VAL A 121 -7.19 -11.29 -6.63
N GLY A 122 -6.77 -11.23 -7.88
CA GLY A 122 -6.06 -10.06 -8.43
C GLY A 122 -6.91 -8.79 -8.40
N ILE A 123 -8.22 -8.89 -8.65
CA ILE A 123 -9.16 -7.76 -8.50
C ILE A 123 -9.25 -7.34 -7.03
N LEU A 124 -9.30 -8.28 -6.08
CA LEU A 124 -9.23 -7.96 -4.65
C LEU A 124 -7.93 -7.21 -4.31
N GLY A 125 -6.79 -7.68 -4.84
CA GLY A 125 -5.50 -7.01 -4.70
C GLY A 125 -5.51 -5.57 -5.24
N TRP A 126 -6.21 -5.33 -6.35
CA TRP A 126 -6.40 -3.97 -6.87
C TRP A 126 -7.33 -3.11 -6.01
N CYS A 127 -8.36 -3.68 -5.38
CA CYS A 127 -9.17 -2.94 -4.40
C CYS A 127 -8.25 -2.35 -3.32
N PHE A 128 -7.37 -3.17 -2.75
CA PHE A 128 -6.41 -2.72 -1.75
C PHE A 128 -5.40 -1.72 -2.31
N LYS A 129 -4.85 -1.98 -3.50
CA LYS A 129 -3.86 -1.07 -4.10
C LYS A 129 -4.43 0.31 -4.44
N LEU A 130 -5.69 0.41 -4.86
CA LEU A 130 -6.31 1.71 -5.11
C LEU A 130 -6.50 2.49 -3.79
N GLN A 131 -6.87 1.83 -2.70
CA GLN A 131 -6.91 2.45 -1.38
C GLN A 131 -5.52 2.91 -0.93
N ASP A 132 -4.49 2.10 -1.14
CA ASP A 132 -3.10 2.48 -0.89
C ASP A 132 -2.67 3.71 -1.69
N ILE A 133 -3.04 3.78 -2.97
CA ILE A 133 -2.74 4.93 -3.84
C ILE A 133 -3.39 6.19 -3.27
N SER A 134 -4.64 6.11 -2.81
CA SER A 134 -5.32 7.24 -2.14
C SER A 134 -4.52 7.74 -0.94
N LEU A 135 -4.19 6.84 -0.01
CA LEU A 135 -3.40 7.16 1.19
C LEU A 135 -2.03 7.76 0.85
N ILE A 136 -1.34 7.18 -0.14
CA ILE A 136 -0.04 7.65 -0.61
C ILE A 136 -0.12 9.06 -1.21
N MET A 137 -1.18 9.37 -1.96
CA MET A 137 -1.35 10.71 -2.54
C MET A 137 -1.56 11.77 -1.46
N VAL A 138 -2.28 11.43 -0.39
CA VAL A 138 -2.46 12.33 0.76
C VAL A 138 -1.14 12.48 1.53
N ASP A 139 -0.44 11.38 1.79
CA ASP A 139 0.90 11.34 2.42
C ASP A 139 1.91 12.22 1.65
N ASP A 140 1.96 12.12 0.32
CA ASP A 140 2.84 12.95 -0.51
C ASP A 140 2.58 14.46 -0.30
N ILE A 141 1.33 14.87 -0.09
CA ILE A 141 0.96 16.27 0.17
C ILE A 141 1.40 16.68 1.57
N MET A 142 1.10 15.87 2.59
CA MET A 142 1.40 16.18 4.00
C MET A 142 2.91 16.28 4.25
N ASP A 143 3.69 15.39 3.63
CA ASP A 143 5.15 15.34 3.76
C ASP A 143 5.87 16.32 2.81
N GLU A 144 5.12 17.09 2.00
CA GLU A 144 5.65 17.93 0.93
C GLU A 144 6.63 17.19 0.00
N SER A 145 6.38 15.91 -0.26
CA SER A 145 7.27 15.02 -1.02
C SER A 145 7.59 15.56 -2.42
N GLU A 146 8.78 15.20 -2.94
CA GLU A 146 9.20 15.58 -4.30
C GLU A 146 9.01 14.45 -5.31
N PHE A 147 9.36 13.22 -4.94
CA PHE A 147 9.39 12.07 -5.84
C PHE A 147 8.81 10.82 -5.18
N ARG A 148 8.05 10.04 -5.96
CA ARG A 148 7.62 8.69 -5.59
C ARG A 148 7.69 7.76 -6.79
N TYR A 149 8.08 6.51 -6.56
CA TYR A 149 8.19 5.49 -7.61
C TYR A 149 9.02 5.92 -8.84
N ASN A 150 10.07 6.71 -8.61
CA ASN A 150 10.96 7.28 -9.63
C ASN A 150 10.31 8.32 -10.57
N LYS A 151 9.26 9.01 -10.13
CA LYS A 151 8.65 10.14 -10.86
C LYS A 151 8.19 11.23 -9.89
N PRO A 152 7.93 12.47 -10.37
CA PRO A 152 7.33 13.52 -9.55
C PRO A 152 6.02 13.05 -8.93
N VAL A 153 5.71 13.56 -7.74
CA VAL A 153 4.43 13.29 -7.08
C VAL A 153 3.31 14.14 -7.68
N TRP A 154 2.10 13.60 -7.67
CA TRP A 154 0.98 14.14 -8.44
C TRP A 154 0.59 15.57 -8.08
N TYR A 155 0.60 15.94 -6.79
CA TYR A 155 0.22 17.28 -6.38
C TYR A 155 1.19 18.37 -6.87
N ARG A 156 2.43 18.00 -7.24
CA ARG A 156 3.38 18.93 -7.88
C ARG A 156 3.01 19.20 -9.34
N GLU A 157 2.26 18.29 -9.99
CA GLU A 157 1.80 18.46 -11.37
C GLU A 157 0.46 19.20 -11.44
N VAL A 158 -0.51 18.85 -10.59
CA VAL A 158 -1.89 19.38 -10.66
C VAL A 158 -2.25 20.38 -9.56
N GLY A 159 -1.37 20.55 -8.56
CA GLY A 159 -1.62 21.35 -7.37
C GLY A 159 -2.40 20.60 -6.29
N VAL A 160 -2.28 21.09 -5.06
CA VAL A 160 -2.83 20.45 -3.84
C VAL A 160 -4.34 20.20 -3.93
N LYS A 161 -5.11 21.20 -4.39
CA LYS A 161 -6.58 21.11 -4.43
C LYS A 161 -7.07 19.96 -5.31
N GLN A 162 -6.47 19.82 -6.49
CA GLN A 162 -6.83 18.76 -7.43
C GLN A 162 -6.38 17.40 -6.91
N ALA A 163 -5.16 17.31 -6.37
CA ALA A 163 -4.63 16.06 -5.84
C ALA A 163 -5.43 15.52 -4.64
N ILE A 164 -5.98 16.38 -3.77
CA ILE A 164 -6.89 15.96 -2.70
C ILE A 164 -8.14 15.30 -3.29
N ILE A 165 -8.80 15.95 -4.27
CA ILE A 165 -10.00 15.38 -4.92
C ILE A 165 -9.66 14.05 -5.60
N ASP A 166 -8.53 14.01 -6.31
CA ASP A 166 -8.08 12.82 -7.03
C ASP A 166 -7.74 11.65 -6.09
N SER A 167 -7.25 11.92 -4.88
CA SER A 167 -7.05 10.88 -3.87
C SER A 167 -8.37 10.23 -3.43
N LEU A 168 -9.43 11.02 -3.27
CA LEU A 168 -10.75 10.54 -2.88
C LEU A 168 -11.40 9.68 -3.98
N ILE A 169 -11.09 9.96 -5.25
CA ILE A 169 -11.51 9.12 -6.38
C ILE A 169 -11.00 7.69 -6.17
N PHE A 170 -9.73 7.51 -5.86
CA PHE A 170 -9.16 6.16 -5.67
C PHE A 170 -9.74 5.40 -4.47
N GLU A 171 -10.06 6.09 -3.38
CA GLU A 171 -10.78 5.49 -2.24
C GLU A 171 -12.17 4.98 -2.66
N HIS A 172 -12.91 5.78 -3.44
CA HIS A 172 -14.20 5.39 -3.97
C HIS A 172 -14.08 4.21 -4.94
N CYS A 173 -13.14 4.27 -5.88
CA CYS A 173 -12.87 3.21 -6.85
C CYS A 173 -12.55 1.86 -6.18
N SER A 174 -11.76 1.88 -5.10
CA SER A 174 -11.46 0.71 -4.28
C SER A 174 -12.74 0.05 -3.74
N SER A 175 -13.59 0.85 -3.10
CA SER A 175 -14.86 0.38 -2.51
C SER A 175 -15.83 -0.12 -3.58
N TYR A 176 -15.90 0.56 -4.72
CA TYR A 176 -16.74 0.17 -5.84
C TYR A 176 -16.31 -1.17 -6.45
N LEU A 177 -15.03 -1.38 -6.73
CA LEU A 177 -14.55 -2.66 -7.26
C LEU A 177 -14.89 -3.81 -6.30
N LEU A 178 -14.75 -3.58 -4.99
CA LEU A 178 -15.12 -4.58 -4.01
C LEU A 178 -16.62 -4.92 -4.10
N LEU A 179 -17.49 -3.91 -4.17
CA LEU A 179 -18.94 -4.09 -4.35
C LEU A 179 -19.27 -4.83 -5.64
N LYS A 180 -18.67 -4.42 -6.76
CA LYS A 180 -18.95 -4.96 -8.10
C LYS A 180 -18.60 -6.45 -8.21
N TYR A 181 -17.46 -6.85 -7.68
CA TYR A 181 -16.91 -8.20 -7.92
C TYR A 181 -17.12 -9.20 -6.78
N PHE A 182 -17.47 -8.71 -5.59
CA PHE A 182 -17.53 -9.54 -4.39
C PHE A 182 -18.85 -9.44 -3.63
N SER A 183 -19.85 -8.67 -4.07
CA SER A 183 -21.15 -8.57 -3.38
C SER A 183 -21.85 -9.91 -3.16
N ASP A 184 -21.68 -10.87 -4.08
CA ASP A 184 -22.24 -12.22 -3.96
C ASP A 184 -21.43 -13.16 -3.04
N LEU A 185 -20.26 -12.71 -2.55
CA LEU A 185 -19.42 -13.54 -1.69
C LEU A 185 -20.04 -13.64 -0.29
N LYS A 186 -20.13 -14.86 0.26
CA LYS A 186 -20.67 -15.12 1.62
C LYS A 186 -20.10 -14.16 2.68
N TYR A 187 -18.80 -13.87 2.59
CA TYR A 187 -18.08 -13.04 3.56
C TYR A 187 -17.81 -11.61 3.06
N PHE A 188 -18.58 -11.12 2.08
CA PHE A 188 -18.47 -9.75 1.60
C PHE A 188 -18.51 -8.69 2.71
N PRO A 189 -19.45 -8.73 3.68
CA PRO A 189 -19.48 -7.72 4.74
C PRO A 189 -18.20 -7.69 5.59
N GLN A 190 -17.57 -8.85 5.81
CA GLN A 190 -16.33 -8.96 6.56
C GLN A 190 -15.16 -8.39 5.77
N ILE A 191 -15.04 -8.72 4.48
CA ILE A 191 -13.99 -8.17 3.61
C ILE A 191 -14.13 -6.64 3.47
N GLN A 192 -15.37 -6.15 3.31
CA GLN A 192 -15.64 -4.71 3.29
C GLN A 192 -15.26 -4.05 4.61
N LYS A 193 -15.56 -4.68 5.75
CA LYS A 193 -15.13 -4.19 7.06
C LYS A 193 -13.61 -4.13 7.17
N GLU A 194 -12.87 -5.13 6.69
CA GLU A 194 -11.40 -5.09 6.69
C GLU A 194 -10.88 -3.90 5.86
N LEU A 195 -11.46 -3.63 4.69
CA LEU A 195 -11.11 -2.47 3.85
C LEU A 195 -11.39 -1.13 4.55
N LEU A 196 -12.52 -1.01 5.28
CA LEU A 196 -12.86 0.19 6.03
C LEU A 196 -11.97 0.39 7.27
N GLN A 197 -11.67 -0.69 7.98
CA GLN A 197 -10.76 -0.65 9.13
C GLN A 197 -9.34 -0.28 8.70
N ASN A 198 -8.94 -0.69 7.50
CA ASN A 198 -7.66 -0.37 6.90
C ASN A 198 -7.43 1.15 6.81
N ILE A 199 -8.35 1.85 6.14
CA ILE A 199 -8.25 3.30 5.97
C ILE A 199 -8.44 4.06 7.28
N ALA A 200 -9.35 3.61 8.15
CA ALA A 200 -9.54 4.22 9.46
C ALA A 200 -8.27 4.14 10.34
N THR A 201 -7.58 2.99 10.29
CA THR A 201 -6.31 2.79 11.00
C THR A 201 -5.23 3.69 10.41
N ALA A 202 -5.09 3.73 9.07
CA ALA A 202 -4.12 4.59 8.40
C ALA A 202 -4.32 6.07 8.75
N ASN A 203 -5.56 6.56 8.69
CA ASN A 203 -5.89 7.94 9.02
C ASN A 203 -5.64 8.25 10.50
N SER A 204 -5.93 7.32 11.41
CA SER A 204 -5.64 7.48 12.84
C SER A 204 -4.13 7.61 13.09
N SER A 205 -3.31 6.81 12.41
CA SER A 205 -1.85 6.93 12.48
C SER A 205 -1.37 8.27 11.94
N GLN A 206 -1.89 8.70 10.77
CA GLN A 206 -1.53 9.98 10.17
C GLN A 206 -1.91 11.18 11.06
N ILE A 207 -3.06 11.14 11.75
CA ILE A 207 -3.44 12.19 12.72
C ILE A 207 -2.40 12.29 13.83
N LEU A 208 -1.97 11.15 14.39
CA LEU A 208 -0.98 11.15 15.45
C LEU A 208 0.37 11.69 14.95
N GLU A 209 0.74 11.49 13.70
CA GLU A 209 1.99 12.03 13.13
C GLU A 209 1.99 13.54 12.94
N LEU A 210 0.81 14.17 12.87
CA LEU A 210 0.71 15.63 12.83
C LEU A 210 1.00 16.28 14.18
N ASP A 211 0.97 15.51 15.27
CA ASP A 211 1.28 15.99 16.62
C ASP A 211 2.80 15.91 16.90
N ASP A 212 3.32 16.92 17.61
CA ASP A 212 4.67 16.88 18.16
C ASP A 212 4.66 16.15 19.52
N PHE A 213 5.30 14.98 19.59
CA PHE A 213 5.47 14.25 20.85
C PHE A 213 6.88 14.47 21.45
N PRO A 214 6.99 14.53 22.79
CA PRO A 214 8.30 14.50 23.46
C PRO A 214 9.07 13.22 23.10
N LEU A 215 10.39 13.31 22.99
CA LEU A 215 11.25 12.16 22.69
C LEU A 215 11.14 11.07 23.77
N GLU A 216 10.77 11.44 25.00
CA GLU A 216 10.54 10.53 26.12
C GLU A 216 9.34 9.60 25.87
N ASP A 217 8.38 10.02 25.04
CA ASP A 217 7.23 9.22 24.63
C ASP A 217 7.52 8.42 23.34
N TYR A 218 8.77 8.39 22.85
CA TYR A 218 9.11 7.70 21.60
C TYR A 218 8.65 6.24 21.60
N GLU A 219 8.90 5.44 22.65
CA GLU A 219 8.46 4.03 22.68
C GLU A 219 6.92 3.87 22.59
N LYS A 220 6.16 4.87 23.03
CA LYS A 220 4.69 4.88 22.97
C LYS A 220 4.19 5.13 21.55
N TYR A 221 4.92 5.91 20.75
CA TYR A 221 4.56 6.32 19.40
C TYR A 221 5.46 5.72 18.31
N GLU A 222 6.49 4.96 18.66
CA GLU A 222 7.41 4.25 17.74
C GLU A 222 6.64 3.25 16.88
N ASN A 223 5.57 2.70 17.45
CA ASN A 223 4.63 1.80 16.77
C ASN A 223 3.45 2.54 16.13
N LEU A 224 3.64 3.76 15.62
CA LEU A 224 2.72 4.33 14.62
C LEU A 224 2.88 3.52 13.34
N VAL A 225 2.32 2.31 13.34
CA VAL A 225 2.69 1.28 12.36
C VAL A 225 2.04 1.58 11.02
N LYS A 226 2.73 2.42 10.25
CA LYS A 226 2.40 2.80 8.87
C LYS A 226 2.15 1.60 7.97
N SER A 227 2.68 0.43 8.30
CA SER A 227 2.61 -0.77 7.48
C SER A 227 1.41 -1.69 7.80
N TYR A 228 0.69 -1.53 8.92
CA TYR A 228 -0.54 -2.32 9.20
C TYR A 228 -1.54 -2.23 8.05
N PRO A 229 -1.79 -1.02 7.50
CA PRO A 229 -2.79 -0.87 6.46
C PRO A 229 -2.39 -1.46 5.10
N PHE A 230 -1.26 -2.15 4.99
CA PHE A 230 -0.77 -2.72 3.72
C PHE A 230 -0.70 -4.25 3.72
N PHE A 231 -0.94 -4.91 4.85
CA PHE A 231 -0.70 -6.35 5.01
C PHE A 231 -1.85 -7.09 5.70
N VAL A 232 -2.42 -6.52 6.77
CA VAL A 232 -3.41 -7.20 7.61
C VAL A 232 -4.67 -7.55 6.81
N HIS A 233 -5.25 -6.55 6.13
CA HIS A 233 -6.48 -6.71 5.36
C HIS A 233 -6.31 -7.70 4.20
N SER A 234 -5.10 -7.83 3.63
CA SER A 234 -4.81 -8.76 2.54
C SER A 234 -4.93 -10.21 3.01
N VAL A 235 -4.32 -10.54 4.16
CA VAL A 235 -4.36 -11.90 4.74
C VAL A 235 -5.78 -12.26 5.18
N THR A 236 -6.44 -11.38 5.93
CA THR A 236 -7.75 -11.67 6.52
C THR A 236 -8.82 -11.81 5.44
N SER A 237 -8.76 -10.98 4.40
CA SER A 237 -9.69 -11.09 3.27
C SER A 237 -9.47 -12.38 2.47
N VAL A 238 -8.22 -12.81 2.26
CA VAL A 238 -7.93 -14.09 1.63
C VAL A 238 -8.45 -15.27 2.46
N MET A 239 -8.28 -15.24 3.78
CA MET A 239 -8.83 -16.26 4.68
C MET A 239 -10.35 -16.41 4.49
N TYR A 240 -11.08 -15.29 4.44
CA TYR A 240 -12.51 -15.30 4.14
C TYR A 240 -12.82 -15.85 2.74
N MET A 241 -12.06 -15.49 1.71
CA MET A 241 -12.26 -16.00 0.35
C MET A 241 -12.08 -17.52 0.24
N VAL A 242 -11.19 -18.12 1.04
CA VAL A 242 -10.99 -19.58 1.07
C VAL A 242 -11.90 -20.29 2.07
N GLY A 243 -12.83 -19.57 2.71
CA GLY A 243 -13.81 -20.13 3.65
C GLY A 243 -13.29 -20.36 5.07
N VAL A 244 -12.14 -19.77 5.44
CA VAL A 244 -11.66 -19.75 6.83
C VAL A 244 -12.31 -18.56 7.54
N ASP A 245 -13.30 -18.82 8.39
CA ASP A 245 -14.06 -17.80 9.11
C ASP A 245 -13.93 -17.87 10.63
N ASP A 246 -13.11 -18.80 11.15
CA ASP A 246 -12.83 -18.95 12.57
C ASP A 246 -12.22 -17.66 13.15
N PRO A 247 -12.89 -16.99 14.11
CA PRO A 247 -12.41 -15.72 14.67
C PRO A 247 -11.07 -15.83 15.40
N HIS A 248 -10.76 -16.98 15.99
CA HIS A 248 -9.49 -17.21 16.68
C HIS A 248 -8.33 -17.30 15.68
N LEU A 249 -8.51 -18.02 14.56
CA LEU A 249 -7.52 -18.06 13.49
C LEU A 249 -7.27 -16.69 12.87
N HIS A 250 -8.34 -15.92 12.62
CA HIS A 250 -8.23 -14.53 12.16
C HIS A 250 -7.47 -13.65 13.15
N SER A 251 -7.73 -13.79 14.45
CA SER A 251 -7.00 -13.06 15.49
C SER A 251 -5.51 -13.38 15.50
N ILE A 252 -5.14 -14.66 15.37
CA ILE A 252 -3.74 -15.08 15.26
C ILE A 252 -3.09 -14.49 14.01
N ALA A 253 -3.75 -14.58 12.85
CA ALA A 253 -3.24 -14.05 11.59
C ALA A 253 -3.02 -12.53 11.68
N LYS A 254 -3.99 -11.78 12.21
CA LYS A 254 -3.86 -10.34 12.45
C LYS A 254 -2.66 -10.02 13.34
N LYS A 255 -2.49 -10.77 14.44
CA LYS A 255 -1.35 -10.57 15.35
C LYS A 255 -0.01 -10.78 14.65
N MET A 256 0.13 -11.88 13.89
CA MET A 256 1.34 -12.14 13.12
C MET A 256 1.62 -11.05 12.08
N CYS A 257 0.57 -10.57 11.39
CA CYS A 257 0.68 -9.48 10.44
C CYS A 257 1.17 -8.18 11.11
N MET A 258 0.61 -7.85 12.27
CA MET A 258 1.03 -6.69 13.04
C MET A 258 2.48 -6.82 13.51
N ASP A 259 2.88 -7.98 14.01
CA ASP A 259 4.27 -8.22 14.41
C ASP A 259 5.23 -8.02 13.22
N ILE A 260 4.90 -8.55 12.03
CA ILE A 260 5.70 -8.36 10.80
C ILE A 260 5.82 -6.87 10.45
N SER A 261 4.70 -6.15 10.52
CA SER A 261 4.61 -4.74 10.17
C SER A 261 5.45 -3.83 11.08
N ILE A 262 5.65 -4.18 12.35
CA ILE A 262 6.52 -3.42 13.26
C ILE A 262 8.01 -3.56 12.88
N PHE A 263 8.42 -4.74 12.38
CA PHE A 263 9.82 -5.06 12.14
C PHE A 263 10.29 -4.94 10.66
N GLY A 264 9.36 -4.75 9.72
CA GLY A 264 9.61 -4.71 8.27
C GLY A 264 9.82 -3.30 7.74
#